data_AF-A0A822HH90-F1
#
_entry.id   AF-A0A822HH90-F1
#
_cell.length_a   1.000
_cell.length_b   1.000
_cell.length_c   1.000
_cell.angle_alpha   90.00
_cell.angle_beta   90.00
_cell.angle_gamma   90.00
#
_symmetry.space_group_name_H-M   'P 1'
#
loop_
_entity.id
_entity.type
_entity.pdbx_description
1 polymer ?
#
loop_
_entity_poly.entity_id
_entity_poly.type
_entity_poly.pdbx_seq_one_letter_code
_entity_poly.pdbx_strand_id
1 'polypeptide(L)' 'MLRQDYNPYSFFESNTSFNYGIIILNYSLDSLRNLLKKNIWEKAHIRACADGGSNILKIYSDEINENFLPDYISGDF' A
#
# COMPACT_ATOMS: atom_id res chain seq x y z
N MET A 1 -13.90 -16.77 -25.37
CA MET A 1 -13.05 -15.89 -24.55
C MET A 1 -13.91 -15.40 -23.39
N LEU A 2 -13.71 -15.96 -22.19
CA LEU A 2 -14.46 -15.52 -21.00
C LEU A 2 -13.97 -14.11 -20.63
N ARG A 3 -14.89 -13.17 -20.54
CA ARG A 3 -14.60 -11.81 -20.08
C ARG A 3 -14.41 -11.91 -18.57
N GLN A 4 -13.21 -11.65 -18.07
CA GLN A 4 -13.00 -11.47 -16.64
C GLN A 4 -13.56 -10.09 -16.28
N ASP A 5 -14.60 -10.08 -15.45
CA ASP A 5 -15.11 -8.85 -14.85
C ASP A 5 -14.12 -8.40 -13.77
N TYR A 6 -13.27 -7.45 -14.13
CA TYR A 6 -12.33 -6.81 -13.22
C TYR A 6 -12.94 -5.49 -12.73
N ASN A 7 -13.01 -5.31 -11.41
CA ASN A 7 -13.38 -4.03 -10.79
C ASN A 7 -12.11 -3.39 -10.18
N PRO A 8 -11.44 -2.48 -10.89
CA PRO A 8 -10.20 -1.87 -10.42
C PRO A 8 -10.33 -1.12 -9.10
N TYR A 9 -11.53 -0.66 -8.74
CA TYR A 9 -11.74 0.17 -7.55
C TYR A 9 -12.24 -0.62 -6.35
N SER A 10 -12.39 -1.93 -6.48
CA SER A 10 -13.02 -2.77 -5.48
C SER A 10 -12.31 -2.74 -4.12
N PHE A 11 -10.99 -2.48 -4.10
CA PHE A 11 -10.20 -2.37 -2.88
C PHE A 11 -10.46 -1.09 -2.07
N PHE A 12 -11.13 -0.09 -2.66
CA PHE A 12 -11.62 1.09 -1.93
C PHE A 12 -12.98 0.85 -1.27
N GLU A 13 -13.70 -0.19 -1.68
CA GLU A 13 -15.02 -0.51 -1.15
C GLU A 13 -14.87 -1.14 0.25
N SER A 14 -15.60 -0.63 1.24
CA SER A 14 -15.39 -0.99 2.65
C SER A 14 -15.80 -2.43 3.00
N ASN A 15 -16.66 -3.05 2.18
CA ASN A 15 -17.43 -4.26 2.53
C ASN A 15 -16.94 -5.54 1.83
N THR A 16 -15.78 -5.50 1.20
CA THR A 16 -15.26 -6.60 0.37
C THR A 16 -14.02 -7.24 1.00
N SER A 17 -14.04 -8.56 1.12
CA SER A 17 -12.89 -9.35 1.58
C SER A 17 -12.01 -9.71 0.37
N PHE A 18 -11.08 -8.81 0.03
CA PHE A 18 -10.10 -9.07 -1.02
C PHE A 18 -8.78 -9.53 -0.42
N ASN A 19 -8.20 -10.58 -0.99
CA ASN A 19 -6.82 -10.97 -0.72
C ASN A 19 -5.91 -10.19 -1.66
N TYR A 20 -5.26 -9.15 -1.14
CA TYR A 20 -4.33 -8.33 -1.90
C TYR A 20 -3.11 -7.97 -1.05
N GLY A 21 -2.03 -7.62 -1.74
CA GLY A 21 -0.82 -7.05 -1.16
C GLY A 21 -0.57 -5.64 -1.66
N ILE A 22 0.23 -4.90 -0.92
CA ILE A 22 0.71 -3.55 -1.27
C ILE A 22 2.20 -3.62 -1.52
N ILE A 23 2.65 -2.97 -2.58
CA ILE A 23 4.07 -2.71 -2.83
C ILE A 23 4.24 -1.19 -2.92
N ILE A 24 5.04 -0.63 -2.00
CA ILE A 24 5.45 0.78 -2.02
C ILE A 24 6.75 0.90 -2.81
N LEU A 25 6.73 1.73 -3.85
CA LEU A 25 7.89 2.03 -4.69
C LEU A 25 8.56 3.32 -4.24
N ASN A 26 9.74 3.60 -4.80
CA ASN A 26 10.49 4.84 -4.57
C ASN A 26 9.84 6.03 -5.32
N TYR A 27 8.62 6.40 -4.94
CA TYR A 27 7.86 7.51 -5.51
C TYR A 27 7.06 8.22 -4.42
N SER A 28 6.93 9.55 -4.49
CA SER A 28 6.23 10.34 -3.47
C SER A 28 4.78 9.87 -3.28
N LEU A 29 4.35 9.79 -2.01
CA LEU A 29 3.00 9.42 -1.60
C LEU A 29 2.07 10.64 -1.41
N ASP A 30 2.49 11.84 -1.83
CA ASP A 30 1.77 13.10 -1.60
C ASP A 30 0.29 13.07 -2.01
N SER A 31 0.01 12.54 -3.19
CA SER A 31 -1.35 12.45 -3.74
C SER A 31 -2.19 11.35 -3.06
N LEU A 32 -1.55 10.45 -2.32
CA LEU A 32 -2.16 9.27 -1.68
C LEU A 32 -2.24 9.41 -0.15
N ARG A 33 -1.89 10.59 0.41
CA ARG A 33 -1.73 10.81 1.86
C ARG A 33 -2.95 10.39 2.70
N ASN A 34 -4.16 10.57 2.20
CA ASN A 34 -5.39 10.19 2.93
C ASN A 34 -5.84 8.75 2.65
N LEU A 35 -5.24 8.10 1.66
CA LEU A 35 -5.71 6.84 1.08
C LEU A 35 -5.09 5.62 1.76
N LEU A 36 -3.79 5.70 2.04
CA LEU A 36 -3.02 4.60 2.65
C LEU A 36 -3.54 4.25 4.04
N LYS A 37 -3.82 5.26 4.87
CA LYS A 37 -4.19 5.09 6.28
C LYS A 37 -5.53 4.39 6.49
N LYS A 38 -6.57 4.77 5.73
CA LYS A 38 -7.95 4.59 6.20
C LYS A 38 -8.58 3.21 5.97
N ASN A 39 -8.00 2.36 5.13
CA ASN A 39 -8.57 1.04 4.81
C ASN A 39 -7.61 0.13 4.04
N ILE A 40 -6.65 0.69 3.31
CA ILE A 40 -5.86 -0.08 2.34
C ILE A 40 -4.71 -0.78 3.05
N TRP A 41 -3.93 -0.04 3.85
CA TRP A 41 -2.81 -0.62 4.58
C TRP A 41 -3.22 -1.71 5.57
N GLU A 42 -4.27 -1.47 6.36
CA GLU A 42 -4.71 -2.39 7.42
C GLU A 42 -5.37 -3.67 6.89
N LYS A 43 -5.99 -3.61 5.70
CA LYS A 43 -6.67 -4.78 5.09
C LYS A 43 -5.75 -5.58 4.16
N ALA A 44 -4.59 -5.04 3.80
CA ALA A 44 -3.63 -5.76 2.99
C ALA A 44 -3.06 -6.96 3.77
N HIS A 45 -3.00 -8.11 3.12
CA HIS A 45 -2.46 -9.32 3.73
C HIS A 45 -0.92 -9.30 3.77
N ILE A 46 -0.31 -8.62 2.80
CA ILE A 46 1.14 -8.44 2.70
C ILE A 46 1.43 -7.00 2.32
N ARG A 47 2.40 -6.39 2.98
CA ARG A 47 2.90 -5.04 2.74
C ARG A 47 4.39 -5.12 2.47
N ALA A 48 4.83 -4.64 1.33
CA ALA A 48 6.24 -4.65 0.97
C ALA A 48 6.70 -3.27 0.50
N CYS A 49 7.99 -3.00 0.71
CA CYS A 49 8.68 -1.88 0.09
C CYS A 49 9.72 -2.41 -0.90
N ALA A 50 9.80 -1.78 -2.06
CA ALA A 50 10.89 -2.00 -3.00
C ALA A 50 11.98 -0.92 -2.77
N ASP A 51 13.14 -1.35 -2.26
CA ASP A 51 14.33 -0.53 -2.05
C ASP A 51 14.01 0.84 -1.38
N GLY A 52 14.22 1.96 -2.07
CA GLY A 52 13.95 3.31 -1.59
C GLY A 52 12.48 3.59 -1.25
N GLY A 53 11.55 2.72 -1.63
CA GLY A 53 10.16 2.78 -1.15
C GLY A 53 10.04 2.69 0.37
N SER A 54 11.01 2.09 1.06
CA SER A 54 11.08 2.09 2.52
C SER A 54 11.35 3.48 3.10
N ASN A 55 12.22 4.27 2.46
CA ASN A 55 12.49 5.66 2.83
C ASN A 55 11.23 6.52 2.68
N ILE A 56 10.51 6.33 1.56
CA ILE A 56 9.25 7.03 1.32
C ILE A 56 8.21 6.68 2.38
N LEU A 57 8.04 5.39 2.70
CA LEU A 57 7.11 4.96 3.75
C LEU A 57 7.46 5.56 5.11
N LYS A 58 8.75 5.64 5.44
CA LYS A 58 9.24 6.25 6.68
C LYS A 58 8.91 7.73 6.76
N ILE A 59 9.21 8.50 5.72
CA ILE A 59 8.88 9.94 5.65
C ILE A 59 7.36 10.14 5.83
N TYR A 60 6.54 9.37 5.10
CA TYR A 60 5.09 9.45 5.20
C TYR A 60 4.58 9.11 6.61
N SER A 61 5.13 8.06 7.23
CA SER A 61 4.81 7.64 8.61
C SER A 61 5.07 8.75 9.63
N ASP A 62 6.25 9.38 9.54
CA ASP A 62 6.67 10.46 10.43
C ASP A 62 5.79 11.71 10.28
N GLU A 63 5.44 12.07 9.04
CA GLU A 63 4.62 13.25 8.75
C GLU A 63 3.19 13.12 9.29
N ILE A 64 2.62 11.92 9.31
CA ILE A 64 1.24 11.71 9.80
C ILE A 64 1.19 11.15 11.23
N ASN A 65 2.35 11.02 11.89
CA ASN A 65 2.52 10.46 13.23
C ASN A 65 1.85 9.07 13.38
N GLU A 66 2.07 8.19 12.40
CA GLU A 66 1.60 6.80 12.42
C GLU A 66 2.77 5.85 12.20
N ASN A 67 2.68 4.63 12.74
CA ASN A 67 3.74 3.63 12.60
C ASN A 67 3.37 2.58 11.56
N PHE A 68 3.77 2.78 10.30
CA PHE A 68 3.64 1.76 9.27
C PHE A 68 4.88 0.87 9.21
N LEU A 69 4.67 -0.44 9.39
CA LEU A 69 5.72 -1.45 9.30
C LEU A 69 5.44 -2.39 8.10
N PRO A 70 6.27 -2.41 7.05
CA PRO A 70 6.13 -3.37 5.98
C PRO A 70 6.53 -4.77 6.47
N ASP A 71 5.89 -5.80 5.94
CA ASP A 71 6.24 -7.19 6.20
C ASP A 71 7.57 -7.56 5.52
N TYR A 72 7.90 -6.91 4.38
CA TYR A 72 9.14 -7.14 3.63
C TYR A 72 9.74 -5.84 3.07
N ILE A 73 11.06 -5.78 3.01
CA ILE A 73 11.81 -4.79 2.21
C ILE A 73 12.72 -5.59 1.29
N SER A 74 12.65 -5.35 -0.01
CA SER A 74 13.46 -6.07 -1.01
C SER A 74 14.09 -5.07 -1.98
N GLY A 75 15.35 -5.30 -2.35
CA GLY A 75 16.14 -4.43 -3.18
C GLY A 75 17.55 -4.99 -3.38
N ASP A 76 18.37 -4.23 -4.08
CA ASP A 76 19.81 -4.46 -4.30
C ASP A 76 20.72 -3.77 -3.27
N PHE A 77 20.12 -3.00 -2.35
CA PHE A 77 20.78 -2.16 -1.35
C PHE A 77 20.64 -2.70 0.08
#